data_AF-A0A2P0HDP8-F1
#
_entry.id   AF-A0A2P0HDP8-F1
#
_cell.length_a   1.000
_cell.length_b   1.000
_cell.length_c   1.000
_cell.angle_alpha   90.00
_cell.angle_beta   90.00
_cell.angle_gamma   90.00
#
_symmetry.space_group_name_H-M   'P 1'
#
loop_
_entity.id
_entity.type
_entity.pdbx_description
1 polymer ?
#
loop_
_entity_poly.entity_id
_entity_poly.type
_entity_poly.pdbx_seq_one_letter_code
_entity_poly.pdbx_strand_id
1 'polypeptide(L)'
;MKVGAFMGETRNLMNSIWFGEKTILAKSEIKEKILKSVTETEVLFNLIELFKTGDFTQKPLFVQLMNQTKDEAVLNLCIRVFLSVATHEDLRDSNNLRFLSEVTEETVDTFASAATTSLSLEVIPYLLALLEEWEEFSDTATIIRDSIDSFINFEDQIGEDATIDEIGNFYFKYCQEKDTNSYYFQ
;
A
#
# COMPACT_ATOMS: atom_id res chain seq x y z
N MET A 1 -17.23 4.89 -13.49
CA MET A 1 -17.03 5.21 -14.93
C MET A 1 -15.55 4.97 -15.17
N LYS A 2 -15.17 3.89 -15.87
CA LYS A 2 -13.75 3.54 -16.13
C LYS A 2 -13.14 4.67 -16.96
N VAL A 3 -12.22 5.44 -16.38
CA VAL A 3 -11.55 6.55 -17.08
C VAL A 3 -10.34 5.95 -17.79
N GLY A 4 -10.42 5.81 -19.10
CA GLY A 4 -9.28 5.43 -19.94
C GLY A 4 -8.15 6.45 -19.80
N ALA A 5 -6.93 5.94 -19.71
CA ALA A 5 -5.69 6.66 -19.44
C ALA A 5 -5.56 7.96 -20.23
N PHE A 6 -5.61 9.09 -19.52
CA PHE A 6 -4.97 10.32 -19.96
C PHE A 6 -3.55 10.32 -19.39
N MET A 7 -2.55 9.99 -20.21
CA MET A 7 -1.14 10.18 -19.88
C MET A 7 -0.83 11.69 -19.82
N GLY A 8 -1.16 12.32 -18.69
CA GLY A 8 -0.43 13.48 -18.21
C GLY A 8 0.95 13.02 -17.71
N GLU A 9 1.97 13.88 -17.79
CA GLU A 9 3.28 13.56 -17.22
C GLU A 9 3.12 13.16 -15.74
N THR A 10 3.36 11.89 -15.44
CA THR A 10 3.27 11.32 -14.11
C THR A 10 4.35 11.92 -13.23
N ARG A 11 3.94 12.87 -12.38
CA ARG A 11 4.86 13.53 -11.45
C ARG A 11 5.15 12.61 -10.28
N ASN A 12 6.21 11.81 -10.35
CA ASN A 12 6.64 11.02 -9.19
C ASN A 12 7.28 11.92 -8.12
N LEU A 13 6.73 11.92 -6.90
CA LEU A 13 7.23 12.72 -5.78
C LEU A 13 8.52 12.15 -5.15
N MET A 14 8.75 10.84 -5.26
CA MET A 14 9.93 10.17 -4.68
C MET A 14 10.16 8.81 -5.37
N ASN A 15 11.35 8.57 -5.91
CA ASN A 15 11.60 7.42 -6.80
C ASN A 15 12.18 6.17 -6.09
N SER A 16 12.01 5.99 -4.78
CA SER A 16 12.66 4.89 -4.04
C SER A 16 11.79 4.35 -2.90
N ILE A 17 12.04 3.09 -2.54
CA ILE A 17 11.60 2.48 -1.27
C ILE A 17 12.35 3.06 -0.07
N TRP A 18 13.47 3.76 -0.33
CA TRP A 18 14.24 4.49 0.68
C TRP A 18 13.72 5.92 0.80
N PHE A 19 13.10 6.23 1.94
CA PHE A 19 12.54 7.57 2.26
C PHE A 19 13.59 8.57 2.76
N GLY A 20 14.88 8.30 2.52
CA GLY A 20 15.99 9.14 2.94
C GLY A 20 16.46 8.89 4.38
N GLU A 21 17.55 9.56 4.75
CA GLU A 21 18.13 9.50 6.08
C GLU A 21 17.16 10.04 7.15
N LYS A 22 17.36 9.57 8.39
CA LYS A 22 16.66 10.11 9.54
C LYS A 22 17.01 11.58 9.74
N THR A 23 16.00 12.43 9.86
CA THR A 23 16.18 13.86 10.14
C THR A 23 16.87 14.13 11.48
N ILE A 24 17.61 15.23 11.53
CA ILE A 24 18.21 15.78 12.76
C ILE A 24 17.25 16.68 13.54
N LEU A 25 16.09 17.00 12.96
CA LEU A 25 15.10 17.88 13.59
C LEU A 25 14.42 17.20 14.78
N ALA A 26 14.04 18.00 15.77
CA ALA A 26 13.27 17.50 16.90
C ALA A 26 11.83 17.13 16.46
N LYS A 27 11.25 16.09 17.06
CA LYS A 27 9.86 15.66 16.78
C LYS A 27 8.83 16.78 16.91
N SER A 28 9.03 17.70 17.86
CA SER A 28 8.18 18.87 18.05
C SER A 28 8.26 19.87 16.88
N GLU A 29 9.45 20.07 16.32
CA GLU A 29 9.65 20.95 15.16
C GLU A 29 8.97 20.36 13.92
N ILE A 30 9.07 19.05 13.71
CA ILE A 30 8.39 18.36 12.60
C ILE A 30 6.87 18.53 12.73
N LYS A 31 6.32 18.33 13.94
CA LYS A 31 4.88 18.54 14.20
C LYS A 31 4.44 19.98 13.95
N GLU A 32 5.27 20.96 14.31
CA GLU A 32 5.01 22.37 13.98
C GLU A 32 5.02 22.62 12.46
N LYS A 33 5.91 21.97 11.71
CA LYS A 33 5.94 22.05 10.23
C LYS A 33 4.70 21.42 9.59
N ILE A 34 4.21 20.30 10.11
CA ILE A 34 2.94 19.71 9.67
C ILE A 34 1.80 20.72 9.83
N LEU A 35 1.70 21.38 10.98
CA LEU A 35 0.65 22.37 11.25
C LEU A 35 0.72 23.61 10.37
N LYS A 36 1.92 23.98 9.91
CA LYS A 36 2.18 25.15 9.06
C LYS A 36 2.18 24.83 7.57
N SER A 37 2.07 23.55 7.19
CA SER A 37 2.05 23.12 5.80
C SER A 37 0.84 23.69 5.08
N VAL A 38 1.04 24.18 3.86
CA VAL A 38 0.01 24.80 3.03
C VAL A 38 -0.46 23.85 1.93
N THR A 39 0.33 22.81 1.63
CA THR A 39 0.02 21.80 0.61
C THR A 39 0.01 20.39 1.17
N GLU A 40 -0.74 19.51 0.51
CA GLU A 40 -0.76 18.07 0.80
C GLU A 40 0.63 17.43 0.69
N THR A 41 1.43 17.84 -0.31
CA THR A 41 2.81 17.38 -0.49
C THR A 41 3.70 17.76 0.71
N GLU A 42 3.58 18.98 1.22
CA GLU A 42 4.31 19.41 2.43
C GLU A 42 3.89 18.62 3.67
N VAL A 43 2.58 18.39 3.84
CA VAL A 43 2.06 17.55 4.94
C VAL A 43 2.65 16.14 4.85
N LEU A 44 2.62 15.52 3.66
CA LEU A 44 3.15 14.19 3.42
C LEU A 44 4.65 14.08 3.72
N PHE A 45 5.47 15.00 3.22
CA PHE A 45 6.90 14.98 3.50
C PHE A 45 7.22 15.15 4.98
N ASN A 46 6.52 16.04 5.70
CA ASN A 46 6.73 16.18 7.14
C ASN A 46 6.24 14.95 7.93
N LEU A 47 5.17 14.28 7.49
CA LEU A 47 4.73 12.99 8.07
C LEU A 47 5.77 11.90 7.87
N ILE A 48 6.36 11.79 6.68
CA ILE A 48 7.44 10.84 6.39
C ILE A 48 8.64 11.09 7.30
N GLU A 49 9.06 12.35 7.47
CA GLU A 49 10.13 12.70 8.42
C GLU A 49 9.80 12.26 9.85
N LEU A 50 8.55 12.42 10.28
CA LEU A 50 8.12 11.99 11.61
C LEU A 50 8.19 10.46 11.76
N PHE A 51 7.70 9.71 10.77
CA PHE A 51 7.73 8.24 10.76
C PHE A 51 9.15 7.67 10.76
N LYS A 52 10.09 8.30 10.04
CA LYS A 52 11.52 7.94 10.11
C LYS A 52 12.14 8.07 11.51
N THR A 53 11.51 8.83 12.42
CA THR A 53 11.93 8.90 13.83
C THR A 53 11.28 7.83 14.72
N GLY A 54 10.46 6.94 14.15
CA GLY A 54 9.64 5.97 14.87
C GLY A 54 8.44 6.57 15.59
N ASP A 55 8.06 7.81 15.28
CA ASP A 55 6.87 8.46 15.84
C ASP A 55 5.69 8.30 14.89
N PHE A 56 4.81 7.34 15.19
CA PHE A 56 3.59 7.06 14.41
C PHE A 56 2.35 7.76 14.98
N THR A 57 2.50 8.74 15.88
CA THR A 57 1.36 9.40 16.55
C THR A 57 0.45 10.17 15.58
N GLN A 58 0.94 10.49 14.38
CA GLN A 58 0.18 11.18 13.32
C GLN A 58 -0.31 10.22 12.21
N LYS A 59 -0.30 8.91 12.44
CA LYS A 59 -0.85 7.92 11.49
C LYS A 59 -2.33 8.21 11.12
N PRO A 60 -3.22 8.66 12.04
CA PRO A 60 -4.59 9.03 11.66
C PRO A 60 -4.67 10.17 10.64
N LEU A 61 -3.82 11.21 10.79
CA LEU A 61 -3.75 12.31 9.82
C LEU A 61 -3.25 11.83 8.46
N PHE A 62 -2.27 10.92 8.47
CA PHE A 62 -1.74 10.32 7.25
C PHE A 62 -2.78 9.48 6.50
N VAL A 63 -3.52 8.62 7.22
CA VAL A 63 -4.64 7.85 6.66
C VAL A 63 -5.73 8.78 6.09
N GLN A 64 -6.04 9.87 6.79
CA GLN A 64 -6.99 10.86 6.30
C GLN A 64 -6.51 11.46 4.97
N LEU A 65 -5.24 11.90 4.90
CA LEU A 65 -4.66 12.44 3.67
C LEU A 65 -4.75 11.43 2.52
N MET A 66 -4.33 10.19 2.75
CA MET A 66 -4.36 9.11 1.76
C MET A 66 -5.77 8.86 1.22
N ASN A 67 -6.80 8.86 2.07
CA ASN A 67 -8.18 8.60 1.65
C ASN A 67 -8.91 9.82 1.05
N GLN A 68 -8.34 11.03 1.12
CA GLN A 68 -9.02 12.27 0.71
C GLN A 68 -8.35 12.99 -0.45
N THR A 69 -7.03 12.83 -0.63
CA THR A 69 -6.29 13.51 -1.69
C THR A 69 -6.87 13.20 -3.07
N LYS A 70 -6.85 14.21 -3.94
CA LYS A 70 -7.18 14.09 -5.37
C LYS A 70 -5.95 14.23 -6.25
N ASP A 71 -4.78 14.42 -5.64
CA ASP A 71 -3.50 14.41 -6.32
C ASP A 71 -2.96 12.98 -6.34
N GLU A 72 -2.99 12.36 -7.52
CA GLU A 72 -2.54 10.98 -7.74
C GLU A 72 -1.07 10.79 -7.34
N ALA A 73 -0.22 11.80 -7.51
CA ALA A 73 1.18 11.73 -7.11
C ALA A 73 1.33 11.67 -5.58
N VAL A 74 0.48 12.40 -4.85
CA VAL A 74 0.40 12.36 -3.39
C VAL A 74 -0.14 11.00 -2.95
N LEU A 75 -1.20 10.50 -3.58
CA LEU A 75 -1.79 9.19 -3.29
C LEU A 75 -0.76 8.06 -3.48
N ASN A 76 -0.06 8.02 -4.61
CA ASN A 76 0.92 6.99 -4.92
C ASN A 76 2.12 6.99 -3.96
N LEU A 77 2.50 8.15 -3.42
CA LEU A 77 3.49 8.19 -2.34
C LEU A 77 2.90 7.78 -0.99
N CYS A 78 1.67 8.18 -0.67
CA CYS A 78 0.96 7.72 0.54
C CYS A 78 0.84 6.20 0.56
N ILE A 79 0.48 5.54 -0.54
CA ILE A 79 0.36 4.08 -0.63
C ILE A 79 1.67 3.39 -0.25
N ARG A 80 2.78 3.81 -0.89
CA ARG A 80 4.11 3.24 -0.62
C ARG A 80 4.56 3.44 0.82
N VAL A 81 4.32 4.63 1.38
CA VAL A 81 4.64 4.92 2.78
C VAL A 81 3.77 4.10 3.72
N PHE A 82 2.46 4.03 3.47
CA PHE A 82 1.52 3.26 4.29
C PHE A 82 1.94 1.81 4.38
N LEU A 83 2.17 1.16 3.23
CA LEU A 83 2.55 -0.25 3.19
C LEU A 83 3.92 -0.49 3.85
N SER A 84 4.83 0.49 3.84
CA SER A 84 6.11 0.38 4.55
C SER A 84 6.02 0.54 6.08
N VAL A 85 4.94 1.11 6.62
CA VAL A 85 4.80 1.42 8.06
C VAL A 85 3.52 0.88 8.70
N ALA A 86 2.70 0.18 7.93
CA ALA A 86 1.45 -0.43 8.39
C ALA A 86 1.73 -1.61 9.31
N THR A 87 0.90 -1.73 10.33
CA THR A 87 0.79 -2.95 11.14
C THR A 87 -0.29 -3.85 10.54
N HIS A 88 -0.36 -5.11 11.00
CA HIS A 88 -1.47 -6.00 10.63
C HIS A 88 -2.84 -5.40 10.96
N GLU A 89 -2.98 -4.72 12.11
CA GLU A 89 -4.22 -4.05 12.50
C GLU A 89 -4.58 -2.89 11.56
N ASP A 90 -3.58 -2.15 11.08
CA ASP A 90 -3.83 -1.08 10.11
C ASP A 90 -4.40 -1.62 8.78
N LEU A 91 -3.99 -2.84 8.37
CA LEU A 91 -4.48 -3.50 7.17
C LEU A 91 -5.83 -4.21 7.39
N ARG A 92 -6.10 -4.70 8.61
CA ARG A 92 -7.40 -5.28 8.97
C ARG A 92 -8.52 -4.25 8.97
N ASP A 93 -8.24 -2.99 9.29
CA ASP A 93 -9.21 -1.91 9.21
C ASP A 93 -9.34 -1.39 7.77
N SER A 94 -10.36 -1.88 7.07
CA SER A 94 -10.66 -1.45 5.69
C SER A 94 -10.98 0.03 5.56
N ASN A 95 -11.29 0.74 6.66
CA ASN A 95 -11.44 2.20 6.63
C ASN A 95 -10.12 2.91 6.29
N ASN A 96 -8.97 2.27 6.55
CA ASN A 96 -7.67 2.84 6.19
C ASN A 96 -7.41 2.82 4.69
N LEU A 97 -8.06 1.93 3.94
CA LEU A 97 -7.81 1.69 2.51
C LEU A 97 -9.01 2.09 1.61
N ARG A 98 -9.88 2.99 2.08
CA ARG A 98 -11.07 3.43 1.32
C ARG A 98 -10.75 4.03 -0.04
N PHE A 99 -9.55 4.58 -0.24
CA PHE A 99 -9.13 5.10 -1.54
C PHE A 99 -9.24 4.03 -2.64
N LEU A 100 -9.05 2.73 -2.32
CA LEU A 100 -9.11 1.62 -3.27
C LEU A 100 -10.46 1.49 -3.99
N SER A 101 -11.55 2.06 -3.48
CA SER A 101 -12.86 1.96 -4.15
C SER A 101 -12.95 2.75 -5.45
N GLU A 102 -12.08 3.76 -5.65
CA GLU A 102 -12.09 4.63 -6.82
C GLU A 102 -10.65 5.01 -7.20
N VAL A 103 -9.92 4.07 -7.80
CA VAL A 103 -8.51 4.23 -8.20
C VAL A 103 -8.32 4.11 -9.72
N THR A 104 -7.22 4.69 -10.19
CA THR A 104 -6.72 4.50 -11.57
C THR A 104 -5.90 3.22 -11.66
N GLU A 105 -5.68 2.75 -12.88
CA GLU A 105 -4.81 1.60 -13.16
C GLU A 105 -3.41 1.78 -12.55
N GLU A 106 -2.80 2.97 -12.73
CA GLU A 106 -1.49 3.30 -12.16
C GLU A 106 -1.46 3.23 -10.62
N THR A 107 -2.55 3.66 -9.97
CA THR A 107 -2.67 3.59 -8.51
C THR A 107 -2.78 2.13 -8.05
N VAL A 108 -3.45 1.27 -8.83
CA VAL A 108 -3.52 -0.18 -8.57
C VAL A 108 -2.15 -0.82 -8.71
N ASP A 109 -1.42 -0.52 -9.80
CA ASP A 109 -0.04 -0.99 -10.00
C ASP A 109 0.86 -0.58 -8.85
N THR A 110 0.72 0.67 -8.39
CA THR A 110 1.46 1.20 -7.24
C THR A 110 1.13 0.43 -5.96
N PHE A 111 -0.16 0.18 -5.69
CA PHE A 111 -0.59 -0.58 -4.53
C PHE A 111 -0.08 -2.02 -4.57
N ALA A 112 -0.31 -2.72 -5.68
CA ALA A 112 0.10 -4.11 -5.87
C ALA A 112 1.62 -4.28 -5.74
N SER A 113 2.40 -3.43 -6.42
CA SER A 113 3.86 -3.45 -6.34
C SER A 113 4.37 -3.17 -4.93
N ALA A 114 3.75 -2.23 -4.21
CA ALA A 114 4.17 -1.86 -2.87
C ALA A 114 3.68 -2.83 -1.78
N ALA A 115 2.67 -3.66 -2.06
CA ALA A 115 2.04 -4.52 -1.05
C ALA A 115 3.04 -5.44 -0.35
N THR A 116 4.02 -5.95 -1.10
CA THR A 116 5.12 -6.80 -0.61
C THR A 116 5.93 -6.15 0.52
N THR A 117 6.01 -4.82 0.56
CA THR A 117 6.72 -4.08 1.63
C THR A 117 6.00 -4.11 2.98
N SER A 118 4.71 -4.47 2.99
CA SER A 118 3.93 -4.60 4.23
C SER A 118 4.27 -5.84 5.05
N LEU A 119 4.85 -6.87 4.41
CA LEU A 119 5.17 -8.15 5.04
C LEU A 119 3.98 -8.75 5.81
N SER A 120 2.76 -8.49 5.34
CA SER A 120 1.52 -8.82 6.02
C SER A 120 0.55 -9.52 5.09
N LEU A 121 0.16 -10.75 5.44
CA LEU A 121 -0.86 -11.52 4.71
C LEU A 121 -2.22 -10.81 4.67
N GLU A 122 -2.48 -9.89 5.60
CA GLU A 122 -3.70 -9.06 5.63
C GLU A 122 -3.87 -8.18 4.38
N VAL A 123 -2.83 -8.01 3.55
CA VAL A 123 -2.93 -7.28 2.28
C VAL A 123 -3.54 -8.14 1.16
N ILE A 124 -3.43 -9.47 1.23
CA ILE A 124 -3.83 -10.40 0.16
C ILE A 124 -5.32 -10.29 -0.18
N PRO A 125 -6.27 -10.19 0.78
CA PRO A 125 -7.68 -9.99 0.45
C PRO A 125 -7.94 -8.76 -0.43
N TYR A 126 -7.18 -7.67 -0.24
CA TYR A 126 -7.29 -6.48 -1.09
C TYR A 126 -6.72 -6.73 -2.48
N LEU A 127 -5.60 -7.45 -2.58
CA LEU A 127 -5.02 -7.85 -3.87
C LEU A 127 -5.96 -8.77 -4.64
N LEU A 128 -6.62 -9.73 -3.99
CA LEU A 128 -7.61 -10.60 -4.63
C LEU A 128 -8.82 -9.82 -5.16
N ALA A 129 -9.33 -8.87 -4.37
CA ALA A 129 -10.43 -8.00 -4.81
C ALA A 129 -10.03 -7.12 -6.00
N LEU A 130 -8.82 -6.57 -5.98
CA LEU A 130 -8.27 -5.82 -7.12
C LEU A 130 -8.06 -6.72 -8.34
N LEU A 131 -7.60 -7.96 -8.15
CA LEU A 131 -7.43 -8.91 -9.24
C LEU A 131 -8.76 -9.20 -9.94
N GLU A 132 -9.84 -9.37 -9.18
CA GLU A 132 -11.19 -9.56 -9.72
C GLU A 132 -11.67 -8.33 -10.52
N GLU A 133 -11.40 -7.12 -10.04
CA GLU A 133 -11.81 -5.88 -10.73
C GLU A 133 -10.96 -5.56 -11.98
N TRP A 134 -9.69 -5.96 -11.99
CA TRP A 134 -8.69 -5.58 -12.99
C TRP A 134 -8.19 -6.75 -13.84
N GLU A 135 -8.81 -7.93 -13.76
CA GLU A 135 -8.43 -9.14 -14.51
C GLU A 135 -8.30 -8.91 -16.03
N GLU A 136 -9.12 -8.03 -16.60
CA GLU A 136 -9.13 -7.71 -18.04
C GLU A 136 -7.86 -6.97 -18.51
N PHE A 137 -7.06 -6.41 -17.60
CA PHE A 137 -5.85 -5.63 -17.88
C PHE A 137 -4.61 -6.48 -17.60
N SER A 138 -4.05 -7.10 -18.64
CA SER A 138 -3.00 -8.13 -18.50
C SER A 138 -1.82 -7.70 -17.63
N ASP A 139 -1.32 -6.48 -17.81
CA ASP A 139 -0.12 -6.01 -17.13
C ASP A 139 -0.41 -5.78 -15.63
N THR A 140 -1.49 -5.07 -15.33
CA THR A 140 -2.01 -4.83 -13.97
C THR A 140 -2.32 -6.16 -13.25
N ALA A 141 -3.02 -7.08 -13.92
CA ALA A 141 -3.34 -8.39 -13.37
C ALA A 141 -2.07 -9.19 -13.05
N THR A 142 -1.04 -9.13 -13.91
CA THR A 142 0.26 -9.78 -13.66
C THR A 142 0.93 -9.19 -12.42
N ILE A 143 0.98 -7.87 -12.28
CA ILE A 143 1.58 -7.21 -11.10
C ILE A 143 0.87 -7.64 -9.81
N ILE A 144 -0.47 -7.75 -9.84
CA ILE A 144 -1.25 -8.20 -8.67
C ILE A 144 -0.93 -9.67 -8.35
N ARG A 145 -0.86 -10.54 -9.36
CA ARG A 145 -0.53 -11.97 -9.19
C ARG A 145 0.87 -12.16 -8.63
N ASP A 146 1.88 -11.50 -9.21
CA ASP A 146 3.26 -11.50 -8.72
C ASP A 146 3.34 -11.07 -7.25
N SER A 147 2.55 -10.06 -6.89
CA SER A 147 2.48 -9.56 -5.51
C SER A 147 1.91 -10.60 -4.56
N ILE A 148 0.79 -11.25 -4.92
CA ILE A 148 0.20 -12.34 -4.11
C ILE A 148 1.18 -13.51 -4.01
N ASP A 149 1.79 -13.90 -5.12
CA ASP A 149 2.73 -15.02 -5.18
C ASP A 149 3.94 -14.79 -4.27
N SER A 150 4.46 -13.57 -4.19
CA SER A 150 5.56 -13.23 -3.29
C SER A 150 5.30 -13.55 -1.80
N PHE A 151 4.03 -13.63 -1.38
CA PHE A 151 3.65 -13.96 -0.01
C PHE A 151 3.43 -15.45 0.24
N ILE A 152 2.83 -16.15 -0.74
CA ILE A 152 2.29 -17.51 -0.53
C ILE A 152 2.81 -18.54 -1.53
N ASN A 153 3.60 -18.13 -2.52
CA ASN A 153 4.21 -18.95 -3.57
C ASN A 153 3.18 -19.90 -4.19
N PHE A 154 2.04 -19.37 -4.63
CA PHE A 154 0.95 -20.18 -5.15
C PHE A 154 1.27 -20.73 -6.53
N GLU A 155 2.04 -20.01 -7.36
CA GLU A 155 2.35 -20.43 -8.74
C GLU A 155 3.09 -21.76 -8.76
N ASP A 156 4.04 -21.94 -7.85
CA ASP A 156 4.77 -23.20 -7.66
C ASP A 156 3.88 -24.38 -7.22
N GLN A 157 2.73 -24.10 -6.60
CA GLN A 157 1.87 -25.11 -5.98
C GLN A 157 0.64 -25.46 -6.82
N ILE A 158 0.00 -24.45 -7.42
CA ILE A 158 -1.26 -24.59 -8.15
C ILE A 158 -1.18 -24.08 -9.61
N GLY A 159 -0.04 -23.54 -10.03
CA GLY A 159 0.24 -23.13 -11.40
C GLY A 159 -0.01 -21.64 -11.67
N GLU A 160 0.73 -21.10 -12.65
CA GLU A 160 0.63 -19.71 -13.12
C GLU A 160 -0.77 -19.37 -13.69
N ASP A 161 -1.46 -20.36 -14.27
CA ASP A 161 -2.80 -20.20 -14.85
C ASP A 161 -3.95 -20.32 -13.82
N ALA A 162 -3.65 -20.37 -12.51
CA ALA A 162 -4.65 -20.54 -11.46
C ALA A 162 -5.72 -19.43 -11.50
N THR A 163 -6.98 -19.82 -11.41
CA THR A 163 -8.11 -18.89 -11.33
C THR A 163 -8.09 -18.13 -10.00
N ILE A 164 -8.76 -16.97 -9.96
CA ILE A 164 -8.87 -16.14 -8.74
C ILE A 164 -9.46 -16.97 -7.58
N ASP A 165 -10.45 -17.81 -7.85
CA ASP A 165 -11.06 -18.73 -6.87
C ASP A 165 -10.05 -19.76 -6.34
N GLU A 166 -9.19 -20.31 -7.20
CA GLU A 166 -8.15 -21.26 -6.79
C GLU A 166 -7.09 -20.59 -5.91
N ILE A 167 -6.65 -19.38 -6.26
CA ILE A 167 -5.71 -18.59 -5.45
C ILE A 167 -6.34 -18.23 -4.10
N GLY A 168 -7.60 -17.78 -4.08
CA GLY A 168 -8.31 -17.46 -2.85
C GLY A 168 -8.49 -18.67 -1.92
N ASN A 169 -8.83 -19.84 -2.48
CA ASN A 169 -8.91 -21.09 -1.72
C ASN A 169 -7.54 -21.56 -1.20
N PHE A 170 -6.48 -21.37 -1.99
CA PHE A 170 -5.12 -21.68 -1.57
C PHE A 170 -4.67 -20.77 -0.42
N TYR A 171 -4.88 -19.46 -0.54
CA TYR A 171 -4.63 -18.49 0.54
C TYR A 171 -5.36 -18.87 1.84
N PHE A 172 -6.64 -19.23 1.76
CA PHE A 172 -7.40 -19.65 2.94
C PHE A 172 -6.79 -20.87 3.64
N LYS A 173 -6.35 -21.89 2.88
CA LYS A 173 -5.65 -23.06 3.43
C LYS A 173 -4.29 -22.67 4.01
N TYR A 174 -3.53 -21.83 3.30
CA TYR A 174 -2.23 -21.34 3.74
C TYR A 174 -2.31 -20.68 5.13
N CYS A 175 -3.32 -19.84 5.36
CA CYS A 175 -3.57 -19.20 6.64
C CYS A 175 -4.02 -20.16 7.76
N GLN A 176 -4.56 -21.34 7.45
CA GLN A 176 -4.89 -22.36 8.46
C GLN A 176 -3.68 -23.18 8.88
N GLU A 177 -2.76 -23.44 7.94
CA GLU A 177 -1.58 -24.27 8.15
C GLU A 177 -0.42 -23.50 8.79
N LYS A 178 -0.35 -22.19 8.55
CA LYS A 178 0.64 -21.29 9.14
C LYS A 178 0.01 -20.55 10.30
N ASP A 179 0.64 -20.57 11.48
CA ASP A 179 0.26 -19.66 12.56
C ASP A 179 0.67 -18.24 12.14
N THR A 180 -0.32 -17.50 11.64
CA THR A 180 -0.17 -16.12 11.15
C THR A 180 0.23 -15.15 12.28
N ASN A 181 0.16 -15.58 13.55
CA ASN A 181 0.62 -14.81 14.71
C ASN A 181 2.06 -15.12 15.15
N SER A 182 2.72 -16.18 14.66
CA SER A 182 4.09 -16.51 15.12
C SER A 182 5.19 -15.66 14.49
N TYR A 183 4.86 -14.72 13.60
CA TYR A 183 5.87 -13.91 12.89
C TYR A 183 6.60 -12.90 13.78
N TYR A 184 6.21 -12.75 15.06
CA TYR A 184 6.94 -11.94 16.03
C TYR A 184 7.31 -12.75 17.27
N PHE A 185 8.56 -12.60 17.71
CA PHE A 185 8.99 -13.06 19.03
C PHE A 185 8.07 -12.44 20.10
N GLN A 186 7.53 -13.30 20.97
CA GLN A 186 6.85 -12.92 22.21
C GLN A 186 7.78 -12.18 23.16
#